data_AF-A0A0A0BWW4-F1
#
_entry.id   AF-A0A0A0BWW4-F1
#
_cell.length_a   1.000
_cell.length_b   1.000
_cell.length_c   1.000
_cell.angle_alpha   90.00
_cell.angle_beta   90.00
_cell.angle_gamma   90.00
#
_symmetry.space_group_name_H-M   'P 1'
#
loop_
_entity.id
_entity.type
_entity.pdbx_description
1 polymer ?
#
loop_
_entity_poly.entity_id
_entity_poly.type
_entity_poly.pdbx_seq_one_letter_code
_entity_poly.pdbx_strand_id
1 'polypeptide(L)'
;MDGGRARGRARRGARDRERRQPEQPRGRRRDARVRAVSAVVDRPRGPWPLRDVLVVAVLAAVFGFLYWALVQAWGGLQVAMGPLGDLAQNVLMGGWITVAPLAVFVVRRPGAGVLAEIGAAFVEFAFLGSPVGPMLLLAGAVQGAGAELAFAATRYRRFGWPTFLVAGVTGVTASFLWAGTVQHWWTQDLLLLRAGLQLASGLVLTGVLAKLVAEALLRTGVLDAFAAGRAAALDDADTHADADGTEAAGQGSEARSR
;
A
#
# COMPACT_ATOMS: atom_id res chain seq x y z
N MET A 1 -62.59 -19.98 -65.74
CA MET A 1 -61.62 -19.01 -65.19
C MET A 1 -62.13 -18.64 -63.81
N ASP A 2 -61.65 -19.30 -62.76
CA ASP A 2 -60.49 -18.90 -61.92
C ASP A 2 -61.02 -18.10 -60.70
N GLY A 3 -60.62 -18.31 -59.44
CA GLY A 3 -59.58 -19.13 -58.85
C GLY A 3 -59.85 -19.27 -57.35
N GLY A 4 -59.43 -20.41 -56.79
CA GLY A 4 -59.55 -20.72 -55.38
C GLY A 4 -58.26 -20.43 -54.60
N ARG A 5 -58.46 -20.24 -53.29
CA ARG A 5 -57.57 -20.64 -52.18
C ARG A 5 -56.13 -20.09 -52.18
N ALA A 6 -55.87 -19.13 -51.28
CA ALA A 6 -54.58 -19.04 -50.55
C ALA A 6 -54.64 -18.06 -49.36
N ARG A 7 -55.42 -18.36 -48.33
CA ARG A 7 -55.22 -17.78 -46.99
C ARG A 7 -54.48 -18.80 -46.14
N GLY A 8 -53.21 -18.55 -45.82
CA GLY A 8 -52.49 -19.33 -44.81
C GLY A 8 -51.02 -19.61 -45.10
N ARG A 9 -50.18 -18.59 -45.32
CA ARG A 9 -48.71 -18.76 -45.35
C ARG A 9 -47.96 -17.43 -45.16
N ALA A 10 -48.27 -16.66 -44.11
CA ALA A 10 -47.55 -15.40 -43.89
C ALA A 10 -47.39 -14.98 -42.41
N ARG A 11 -47.50 -15.90 -41.45
CA ARG A 11 -47.34 -15.57 -40.01
C ARG A 11 -46.44 -16.53 -39.23
N ARG A 12 -45.50 -17.21 -39.90
CA ARG A 12 -44.60 -18.20 -39.26
C ARG A 12 -43.10 -17.95 -39.46
N GLY A 13 -42.71 -16.74 -39.88
CA GLY A 13 -41.29 -16.41 -40.14
C GLY A 13 -40.66 -15.36 -39.24
N ALA A 14 -41.41 -14.77 -38.30
CA ALA A 14 -40.98 -13.58 -37.56
C ALA A 14 -40.76 -13.81 -36.04
N ARG A 15 -40.68 -15.07 -35.58
CA ARG A 15 -40.46 -15.39 -34.15
C ARG A 15 -39.14 -16.11 -33.84
N ASP A 16 -38.27 -16.31 -34.83
CA ASP A 16 -37.01 -17.06 -34.64
C ASP A 16 -35.73 -16.24 -34.80
N ARG A 17 -35.81 -14.91 -34.94
CA ARG A 17 -34.63 -14.05 -35.15
C ARG A 17 -34.09 -13.33 -33.90
N GLU A 18 -34.66 -13.57 -32.73
CA GLU A 18 -34.31 -12.83 -31.51
C GLU A 18 -33.50 -13.64 -30.48
N ARG A 19 -33.01 -14.84 -30.83
CA ARG A 19 -32.26 -15.71 -29.90
C ARG A 19 -30.89 -16.15 -30.41
N ARG A 20 -30.10 -15.24 -30.98
CA ARG A 20 -28.66 -15.48 -31.16
C ARG A 20 -27.86 -14.21 -30.93
N GLN A 21 -27.79 -13.78 -29.67
CA GLN A 21 -26.61 -13.02 -29.24
C GLN A 21 -25.42 -13.99 -29.35
N PRO A 22 -24.35 -13.64 -30.09
CA PRO A 22 -23.19 -14.51 -30.17
C PRO A 22 -22.54 -14.57 -28.78
N GLU A 23 -22.68 -15.72 -28.11
CA GLU A 23 -21.95 -16.01 -26.89
C GLU A 23 -20.46 -15.89 -27.20
N GLN A 24 -19.84 -14.80 -26.75
CA GLN A 24 -18.40 -14.64 -26.85
C GLN A 24 -17.76 -15.75 -26.00
N PRO A 25 -16.84 -16.56 -26.55
CA PRO A 25 -16.27 -17.69 -25.83
C PRO A 25 -15.58 -17.20 -24.55
N ARG A 26 -16.06 -17.69 -23.40
CA ARG A 26 -15.65 -17.29 -22.03
C ARG A 26 -14.12 -17.27 -21.83
N GLY A 27 -13.37 -18.08 -22.58
CA GLY A 27 -11.89 -18.08 -22.57
C GLY A 27 -11.27 -16.74 -23.02
N ARG A 28 -11.86 -16.06 -24.00
CA ARG A 28 -11.31 -14.81 -24.54
C ARG A 28 -11.45 -13.63 -23.56
N ARG A 29 -12.49 -13.65 -22.73
CA ARG A 29 -12.68 -12.67 -21.64
C ARG A 29 -11.76 -12.93 -20.46
N ARG A 30 -11.51 -14.20 -20.09
CA ARG A 30 -10.50 -14.55 -19.09
C ARG A 30 -9.09 -14.16 -19.54
N ASP A 31 -8.73 -14.40 -20.79
CA ASP A 31 -7.40 -14.05 -21.32
C ASP A 31 -7.19 -12.54 -21.45
N ALA A 32 -8.24 -11.78 -21.76
CA ALA A 32 -8.20 -10.32 -21.74
C ALA A 32 -8.16 -9.77 -20.31
N ARG A 33 -8.88 -10.39 -19.36
CA ARG A 33 -8.84 -10.06 -17.92
C ARG A 33 -7.47 -10.34 -17.30
N VAL A 34 -6.89 -11.53 -17.54
CA VAL A 34 -5.55 -11.89 -17.06
C VAL A 34 -4.52 -10.94 -17.65
N ARG A 35 -4.66 -10.54 -18.93
CA ARG A 35 -3.79 -9.53 -19.54
C ARG A 35 -4.00 -8.12 -18.98
N ALA A 36 -5.22 -7.71 -18.65
CA ALA A 36 -5.50 -6.40 -18.06
C ALA A 36 -4.99 -6.31 -16.61
N VAL A 37 -5.21 -7.35 -15.80
CA VAL A 37 -4.63 -7.48 -14.45
C VAL A 37 -3.11 -7.54 -14.53
N SER A 38 -2.55 -8.29 -15.49
CA SER A 38 -1.10 -8.35 -15.70
C SER A 38 -0.53 -7.02 -16.21
N ALA A 39 -1.27 -6.25 -17.01
CA ALA A 39 -0.86 -4.94 -17.53
C ALA A 39 -0.89 -3.85 -16.45
N VAL A 40 -1.80 -3.95 -15.47
CA VAL A 40 -1.82 -3.11 -14.27
C VAL A 40 -0.69 -3.51 -13.30
N VAL A 41 -0.30 -4.78 -13.31
CA VAL A 41 0.84 -5.33 -12.54
C VAL A 41 2.18 -5.15 -13.27
N ASP A 42 2.17 -4.76 -14.56
CA ASP A 42 3.38 -4.62 -15.35
C ASP A 42 4.12 -3.34 -14.97
N ARG A 43 5.34 -3.58 -14.48
CA ARG A 43 6.23 -2.56 -13.95
C ARG A 43 6.57 -1.55 -15.04
N PRO A 44 6.44 -0.25 -14.79
CA PRO A 44 7.24 0.69 -15.52
C PRO A 44 8.68 0.52 -15.01
N ARG A 45 9.47 -0.28 -15.70
CA ARG A 45 10.94 -0.13 -15.74
C ARG A 45 11.35 1.17 -16.47
N GLY A 46 10.37 1.99 -16.86
CA GLY A 46 10.54 3.30 -17.46
C GLY A 46 10.66 4.41 -16.41
N PRO A 47 10.86 5.65 -16.89
CA PRO A 47 11.08 6.82 -16.03
C PRO A 47 9.94 7.03 -15.02
N TRP A 48 10.28 7.64 -13.90
CA TRP A 48 9.31 8.06 -12.91
C TRP A 48 8.39 9.14 -13.51
N PRO A 49 7.06 8.95 -13.51
CA PRO A 49 6.16 10.00 -13.93
C PRO A 49 6.20 11.11 -12.89
N LEU A 50 6.04 12.35 -13.35
CA LEU A 50 6.12 13.53 -12.49
C LEU A 50 5.21 13.42 -11.27
N ARG A 51 3.98 12.89 -11.44
CA ARG A 51 3.03 12.68 -10.34
C ARG A 51 3.56 11.79 -9.21
N ASP A 52 4.35 10.75 -9.54
CA ASP A 52 4.89 9.81 -8.56
C ASP A 52 6.02 10.49 -7.76
N VAL A 53 6.82 11.32 -8.43
CA VAL A 53 7.86 12.14 -7.76
C VAL A 53 7.22 13.19 -6.87
N LEU A 54 6.19 13.89 -7.37
CA LEU A 54 5.48 14.93 -6.62
C LEU A 54 4.82 14.37 -5.36
N VAL A 55 4.18 13.20 -5.43
CA VAL A 55 3.55 12.62 -4.23
C VAL A 55 4.60 12.17 -3.20
N VAL A 56 5.75 11.66 -3.63
CA VAL A 56 6.87 11.36 -2.72
C VAL A 56 7.38 12.64 -2.05
N ALA A 57 7.52 13.74 -2.81
CA ALA A 57 7.92 15.02 -2.27
C ALA A 57 6.91 15.60 -1.27
N VAL A 58 5.61 15.47 -1.56
CA VAL A 58 4.54 15.90 -0.63
C VAL A 58 4.54 15.06 0.64
N LEU A 59 4.66 13.73 0.51
CA LEU A 59 4.78 12.84 1.66
C LEU A 59 6.00 13.19 2.50
N ALA A 60 7.15 13.42 1.87
CA ALA A 60 8.38 13.85 2.53
C ALA A 60 8.19 15.18 3.30
N ALA A 61 7.53 16.18 2.70
CA ALA A 61 7.28 17.46 3.37
C ALA A 61 6.36 17.31 4.60
N VAL A 62 5.25 16.57 4.44
CA VAL A 62 4.29 16.35 5.53
C VAL A 62 4.92 15.53 6.65
N PHE A 63 5.58 14.41 6.32
CA PHE A 63 6.19 13.55 7.32
C PHE A 63 7.45 14.15 7.93
N GLY A 64 8.22 14.97 7.21
CA GLY A 64 9.33 15.72 7.80
C GLY A 64 8.87 16.67 8.91
N PHE A 65 7.72 17.34 8.73
CA PHE A 65 7.10 18.12 9.82
C PHE A 65 6.62 17.22 10.97
N LEU A 66 5.97 16.08 10.66
CA LEU A 66 5.52 15.13 11.69
C LEU A 66 6.69 14.52 12.47
N TYR A 67 7.82 14.26 11.83
CA TYR A 67 9.03 13.74 12.46
C TYR A 67 9.66 14.76 13.38
N TRP A 68 9.69 16.02 12.97
CA TRP A 68 10.08 17.11 13.87
C TRP A 68 9.14 17.21 15.08
N ALA A 69 7.82 17.14 14.88
CA ALA A 69 6.86 17.12 15.99
C ALA A 69 7.09 15.90 16.91
N LEU A 70 7.48 14.77 16.33
CA LEU A 70 7.84 13.56 17.06
C LEU A 70 9.15 13.75 17.87
N VAL A 71 10.11 14.54 17.39
CA VAL A 71 11.31 14.93 18.18
C VAL A 71 10.90 15.70 19.43
N GLN A 72 9.90 16.58 19.34
CA GLN A 72 9.38 17.29 20.52
C GLN A 72 8.71 16.32 21.51
N ALA A 73 7.88 15.40 20.99
CA ALA A 73 7.24 14.36 21.80
C ALA A 73 8.27 13.43 22.46
N TRP A 74 9.34 13.09 21.74
CA TRP A 74 10.45 12.30 22.24
C TRP A 74 11.18 13.02 23.37
N GLY A 75 11.48 14.32 23.23
CA GLY A 75 12.04 15.12 24.32
C GLY A 75 11.17 15.11 25.58
N GLY A 76 9.85 15.28 25.42
CA GLY A 76 8.90 15.18 26.54
C GLY A 76 8.87 13.78 27.18
N LEU A 77 8.90 12.73 26.37
CA LEU A 77 8.90 11.35 26.84
C LEU A 77 10.20 11.00 27.57
N GLN A 78 11.35 11.47 27.08
CA GLN A 78 12.65 11.31 27.74
C GLN A 78 12.61 11.88 29.17
N VAL A 79 12.09 13.10 29.34
CA VAL A 79 11.95 13.74 30.66
C VAL A 79 10.99 12.96 31.55
N ALA A 80 9.83 12.53 31.01
CA ALA A 80 8.83 11.80 31.76
C ALA A 80 9.32 10.42 32.25
N MET A 81 10.19 9.76 31.49
CA MET A 81 10.76 8.45 31.83
C MET A 81 11.94 8.53 32.82
N GLY A 82 12.45 9.72 33.11
CA GLY A 82 13.51 9.94 34.10
C GLY A 82 14.77 9.09 33.80
N PRO A 83 15.23 8.21 34.71
CA PRO A 83 16.39 7.34 34.48
C PRO A 83 16.26 6.41 33.25
N LEU A 84 15.03 6.11 32.82
CA LEU A 84 14.76 5.31 31.62
C LEU A 84 14.58 6.16 30.36
N GLY A 85 14.83 7.47 30.43
CA GLY A 85 14.66 8.40 29.32
C GLY A 85 15.39 7.98 28.04
N ASP A 86 16.56 7.38 28.18
CA ASP A 86 17.34 6.84 27.06
C ASP A 86 16.57 5.79 26.21
N LEU A 87 15.59 5.08 26.80
CA LEU A 87 14.74 4.13 26.07
C LEU A 87 13.62 4.79 25.26
N ALA A 88 13.34 6.09 25.47
CA ALA A 88 12.24 6.79 24.83
C ALA A 88 12.36 6.78 23.30
N GLN A 89 13.60 6.82 22.77
CA GLN A 89 13.84 6.73 21.33
C GLN A 89 13.38 5.37 20.78
N ASN A 90 13.61 4.30 21.53
CA ASN A 90 13.18 2.95 21.14
C ASN A 90 11.66 2.81 21.14
N VAL A 91 10.96 3.47 22.07
CA VAL A 91 9.49 3.48 22.13
C VAL A 91 8.87 4.19 20.93
N LEU A 92 9.49 5.27 20.43
CA LEU A 92 8.93 6.09 19.35
C LEU A 92 9.52 5.80 17.97
N MET A 93 10.53 4.92 17.86
CA MET A 93 11.29 4.69 16.63
C MET A 93 10.42 4.46 15.40
N GLY A 94 9.37 3.65 15.50
CA GLY A 94 8.51 3.35 14.36
C GLY A 94 7.80 4.59 13.79
N GLY A 95 7.63 5.65 14.58
CA GLY A 95 7.06 6.90 14.12
C GLY A 95 7.89 7.54 13.00
N TRP A 96 9.22 7.53 13.12
CA TRP A 96 10.18 8.04 12.13
C TRP A 96 10.39 7.14 10.90
N ILE A 97 9.62 6.05 10.74
CA ILE A 97 9.73 5.17 9.57
C ILE A 97 8.37 5.01 8.87
N THR A 98 7.35 5.74 9.34
CA THR A 98 5.96 5.57 8.89
C THR A 98 5.78 5.95 7.42
N VAL A 99 6.58 6.91 6.91
CA VAL A 99 6.41 7.39 5.52
C VAL A 99 6.86 6.37 4.48
N ALA A 100 7.89 5.55 4.77
CA ALA A 100 8.39 4.56 3.82
C ALA A 100 7.32 3.58 3.30
N PRO A 101 6.58 2.82 4.14
CA PRO A 101 5.54 1.91 3.66
C PRO A 101 4.39 2.64 2.96
N LEU A 102 4.07 3.88 3.37
CA LEU A 102 3.05 4.70 2.71
C LEU A 102 3.45 5.10 1.30
N ALA A 103 4.68 5.58 1.10
CA ALA A 103 5.18 5.95 -0.22
C ALA A 103 5.23 4.74 -1.15
N VAL A 104 5.71 3.59 -0.67
CA VAL A 104 5.70 2.34 -1.43
C VAL A 104 4.27 1.90 -1.77
N PHE A 105 3.33 2.05 -0.85
CA PHE A 105 1.92 1.73 -1.08
C PHE A 105 1.29 2.58 -2.18
N VAL A 106 1.48 3.90 -2.12
CA VAL A 106 0.88 4.87 -3.05
C VAL A 106 1.49 4.72 -4.46
N VAL A 107 2.82 4.70 -4.54
CA VAL A 107 3.57 4.73 -5.80
C VAL A 107 3.71 3.33 -6.42
N ARG A 108 3.83 2.29 -5.59
CA ARG A 108 4.06 0.89 -5.99
C ARG A 108 5.31 0.69 -6.85
N ARG A 109 6.37 1.45 -6.57
CA ARG A 109 7.68 1.35 -7.24
C ARG A 109 8.82 1.10 -6.24
N PRO A 110 9.90 0.42 -6.69
CA PRO A 110 11.12 0.35 -5.91
C PRO A 110 11.76 1.74 -5.74
N GLY A 111 12.33 1.98 -4.58
CA GLY A 111 12.94 3.22 -4.13
C GLY A 111 11.97 4.24 -3.54
N ALA A 112 10.65 4.03 -3.64
CA ALA A 112 9.68 5.02 -3.16
C ALA A 112 9.73 5.25 -1.65
N GLY A 113 9.91 4.17 -0.87
CA GLY A 113 10.03 4.26 0.58
C GLY A 113 11.32 4.94 0.97
N VAL A 114 12.44 4.50 0.37
CA VAL A 114 13.77 5.09 0.61
C VAL A 114 13.79 6.59 0.32
N LEU A 115 13.28 7.01 -0.84
CA LEU A 115 13.27 8.42 -1.24
C LEU A 115 12.37 9.28 -0.36
N ALA A 116 11.21 8.75 0.04
CA ALA A 116 10.31 9.46 0.95
C ALA A 116 10.94 9.62 2.34
N GLU A 117 11.61 8.58 2.84
CA GLU A 117 12.27 8.60 4.15
C GLU A 117 13.45 9.58 4.19
N ILE A 118 14.32 9.54 3.17
CA ILE A 118 15.43 10.50 3.02
C ILE A 118 14.87 11.93 2.87
N GLY A 119 13.80 12.11 2.10
CA GLY A 119 13.16 13.41 1.94
C GLY A 119 12.56 13.96 3.23
N ALA A 120 11.88 13.11 4.01
CA ALA A 120 11.33 13.47 5.31
C ALA A 120 12.45 13.85 6.30
N ALA A 121 13.51 13.04 6.36
CA ALA A 121 14.71 13.35 7.14
C ALA A 121 15.35 14.67 6.71
N PHE A 122 15.45 14.93 5.39
CA PHE A 122 15.96 16.20 4.87
C PHE A 122 15.13 17.39 5.34
N VAL A 123 13.81 17.29 5.25
CA VAL A 123 12.90 18.35 5.71
C VAL A 123 13.08 18.59 7.22
N GLU A 124 13.07 17.51 8.01
CA GLU A 124 13.24 17.56 9.46
C GLU A 124 14.53 18.28 9.87
N PHE A 125 15.69 17.89 9.32
CA PHE A 125 16.96 18.49 9.74
C PHE A 125 17.22 19.85 9.09
N ALA A 126 16.97 20.00 7.79
CA ALA A 126 17.41 21.18 7.04
C ALA A 126 16.48 22.38 7.23
N PHE A 127 15.18 22.15 7.39
CA PHE A 127 14.20 23.23 7.52
C PHE A 127 13.70 23.43 8.95
N LEU A 128 13.68 22.38 9.77
CA LEU A 128 13.21 22.48 11.16
C LEU A 128 14.32 22.40 12.20
N GLY A 129 15.58 22.32 11.75
CA GLY A 129 16.76 22.49 12.61
C GLY A 129 17.00 21.34 13.59
N SER A 130 16.71 20.09 13.18
CA SER A 130 16.94 18.92 14.04
C SER A 130 18.40 18.86 14.52
N PRO A 131 18.63 18.70 15.84
CA PRO A 131 19.98 18.70 16.42
C PRO A 131 20.83 17.49 16.01
N VAL A 132 20.20 16.45 15.46
CA VAL A 132 20.88 15.25 14.94
C VAL A 132 21.69 15.55 13.67
N GLY A 133 21.31 16.61 12.93
CA GLY A 133 22.05 17.07 11.75
C GLY A 133 21.97 16.13 10.53
N PRO A 134 22.91 16.21 9.58
CA PRO A 134 22.82 15.53 8.28
C PRO A 134 22.92 14.00 8.37
N MET A 135 23.34 13.44 9.51
CA MET A 135 23.33 11.99 9.74
C MET A 135 21.92 11.40 9.67
N LEU A 136 20.87 12.22 9.85
CA LEU A 136 19.48 11.83 9.61
C LEU A 136 19.23 11.34 8.18
N LEU A 137 19.96 11.86 7.17
CA LEU A 137 19.82 11.36 5.80
C LEU A 137 20.30 9.92 5.66
N LEU A 138 21.37 9.56 6.36
CA LEU A 138 21.90 8.20 6.40
C LEU A 138 20.96 7.28 7.18
N ALA A 139 20.47 7.76 8.33
CA ALA A 139 19.46 7.05 9.12
C ALA A 139 18.21 6.76 8.28
N GLY A 140 17.65 7.78 7.63
CA GLY A 140 16.48 7.67 6.76
C GLY A 140 16.71 6.75 5.57
N ALA A 141 17.90 6.75 4.97
CA ALA A 141 18.24 5.80 3.92
C ALA A 141 18.21 4.34 4.41
N VAL A 142 18.80 4.07 5.58
CA VAL A 142 18.82 2.74 6.19
C VAL A 142 17.42 2.29 6.61
N GLN A 143 16.67 3.17 7.27
CA GLN A 143 15.31 2.93 7.74
C GLN A 143 14.36 2.66 6.57
N GLY A 144 14.38 3.53 5.56
CA GLY A 144 13.57 3.40 4.36
C GLY A 144 13.90 2.12 3.59
N ALA A 145 15.19 1.77 3.46
CA ALA A 145 15.59 0.52 2.82
C ALA A 145 15.14 -0.70 3.63
N GLY A 146 15.26 -0.64 4.96
CA GLY A 146 14.77 -1.67 5.87
C GLY A 146 13.27 -1.89 5.74
N ALA A 147 12.47 -0.82 5.73
CA ALA A 147 11.01 -0.92 5.61
C ALA A 147 10.58 -1.40 4.20
N GLU A 148 11.25 -0.92 3.16
CA GLU A 148 10.95 -1.30 1.78
C GLU A 148 11.29 -2.77 1.49
N LEU A 149 12.22 -3.39 2.23
CA LEU A 149 12.61 -4.79 2.08
C LEU A 149 11.41 -5.75 2.12
N ALA A 150 10.42 -5.48 2.98
CA ALA A 150 9.20 -6.29 3.07
C ALA A 150 8.39 -6.27 1.75
N PHE A 151 8.30 -5.12 1.10
CA PHE A 151 7.63 -4.97 -0.19
C PHE A 151 8.48 -5.55 -1.32
N ALA A 152 9.80 -5.36 -1.28
CA ALA A 152 10.74 -5.95 -2.21
C ALA A 152 10.69 -7.49 -2.19
N ALA A 153 10.59 -8.10 -1.00
CA ALA A 153 10.45 -9.55 -0.82
C ALA A 153 9.16 -10.10 -1.48
N THR A 154 8.08 -9.32 -1.48
CA THR A 154 6.85 -9.65 -2.21
C THR A 154 6.86 -9.18 -3.67
N ARG A 155 8.02 -8.68 -4.15
CA ARG A 155 8.23 -8.11 -5.49
C ARG A 155 7.27 -6.96 -5.82
N TYR A 156 6.87 -6.19 -4.80
CA TYR A 156 5.90 -5.09 -4.88
C TYR A 156 4.52 -5.55 -5.37
N ARG A 157 4.13 -6.78 -5.02
CA ARG A 157 2.82 -7.36 -5.42
C ARG A 157 1.81 -7.45 -4.29
N ARG A 158 2.25 -7.37 -3.04
CA ARG A 158 1.37 -7.51 -1.86
C ARG A 158 1.49 -6.27 -0.98
N PHE A 159 0.34 -5.72 -0.61
CA PHE A 159 0.20 -4.47 0.16
C PHE A 159 -0.82 -4.62 1.31
N GLY A 160 -1.02 -5.85 1.76
CA GLY A 160 -1.92 -6.19 2.87
C GLY A 160 -1.24 -6.03 4.22
N TRP A 161 -2.01 -6.33 5.28
CA TRP A 161 -1.56 -6.27 6.67
C TRP A 161 -0.21 -6.96 6.94
N PRO A 162 0.05 -8.21 6.48
CA PRO A 162 1.32 -8.87 6.77
C PRO A 162 2.53 -8.11 6.21
N THR A 163 2.41 -7.53 5.02
CA THR A 163 3.52 -6.79 4.40
C THR A 163 3.84 -5.51 5.17
N PHE A 164 2.82 -4.80 5.65
CA PHE A 164 3.01 -3.60 6.46
C PHE A 164 3.62 -3.93 7.84
N LEU A 165 3.14 -4.98 8.51
CA LEU A 165 3.71 -5.40 9.80
C LEU A 165 5.17 -5.81 9.65
N VAL A 166 5.50 -6.59 8.61
CA VAL A 166 6.88 -6.96 8.30
C VAL A 166 7.72 -5.75 7.95
N ALA A 167 7.19 -4.77 7.18
CA ALA A 167 7.88 -3.53 6.86
C ALA A 167 8.25 -2.74 8.13
N GLY A 168 7.34 -2.68 9.10
CA GLY A 168 7.61 -2.05 10.38
C GLY A 168 8.74 -2.73 11.14
N VAL A 169 8.72 -4.07 11.22
CA VAL A 169 9.76 -4.86 11.88
C VAL A 169 11.11 -4.71 11.16
N THR A 170 11.15 -4.83 9.83
CA THR A 170 12.41 -4.76 9.08
C THR A 170 12.98 -3.34 9.05
N GLY A 171 12.13 -2.31 9.01
CA GLY A 171 12.53 -0.91 9.11
C GLY A 171 13.22 -0.58 10.43
N VAL A 172 12.56 -0.89 11.54
CA VAL A 172 13.16 -0.64 12.87
C VAL A 172 14.35 -1.56 13.16
N THR A 173 14.37 -2.78 12.61
CA THR A 173 15.55 -3.67 12.74
C THR A 173 16.76 -3.08 12.02
N ALA A 174 16.59 -2.61 10.77
CA ALA A 174 17.66 -1.94 10.04
C ALA A 174 18.15 -0.69 10.80
N SER A 175 17.21 0.11 11.33
CA SER A 175 17.52 1.25 12.18
C SER A 175 18.31 0.84 13.43
N PHE A 176 17.91 -0.24 14.10
CA PHE A 176 18.55 -0.72 15.32
C PHE A 176 19.97 -1.20 15.07
N LEU A 177 20.20 -1.95 13.99
CA LEU A 177 21.54 -2.42 13.63
C LEU A 177 22.49 -1.24 13.36
N TRP A 178 22.02 -0.25 12.59
CA TRP A 178 22.80 0.94 12.31
C TRP A 178 23.01 1.80 13.57
N ALA A 179 21.94 2.19 14.25
CA ALA A 179 22.01 3.00 15.46
C ALA A 179 22.82 2.31 16.57
N GLY A 180 22.71 1.00 16.74
CA GLY A 180 23.47 0.25 17.73
C GLY A 180 24.98 0.32 17.50
N THR A 181 25.43 0.39 16.24
CA THR A 181 26.86 0.60 15.91
C THR A 181 27.31 2.03 16.15
N VAL A 182 26.51 3.01 15.73
CA VAL A 182 26.83 4.44 15.88
C VAL A 182 26.75 4.91 17.34
N GLN A 183 25.85 4.34 18.12
CA GLN A 183 25.58 4.72 19.51
C GLN A 183 26.13 3.71 20.53
N HIS A 184 26.90 2.71 20.08
CA HIS A 184 27.55 1.69 20.93
C HIS A 184 26.61 0.91 21.86
N TRP A 185 25.44 0.52 21.37
CA TRP A 185 24.43 -0.19 22.17
C TRP A 185 24.79 -1.65 22.48
N TRP A 186 25.65 -2.27 21.66
CA TRP A 186 25.92 -3.71 21.70
C TRP A 186 26.47 -4.24 23.03
N THR A 187 27.10 -3.39 23.82
CA THR A 187 27.71 -3.74 25.11
C THR A 187 26.90 -3.27 26.31
N GLN A 188 25.69 -2.73 26.09
CA GLN A 188 24.88 -2.15 27.16
C GLN A 188 23.88 -3.18 27.71
N ASP A 189 23.69 -3.16 29.04
CA ASP A 189 22.81 -4.12 29.74
C ASP A 189 21.35 -4.06 29.27
N LEU A 190 20.91 -2.89 28.79
CA LEU A 190 19.54 -2.66 28.31
C LEU A 190 19.31 -3.08 26.86
N LEU A 191 20.27 -3.70 26.19
CA LEU A 191 20.21 -4.02 24.75
C LEU A 191 18.93 -4.78 24.36
N LEU A 192 18.58 -5.84 25.10
CA LEU A 192 17.40 -6.66 24.80
C LEU A 192 16.10 -5.89 25.00
N LEU A 193 16.03 -5.06 26.04
CA LEU A 193 14.87 -4.20 26.29
C LEU A 193 14.70 -3.16 25.18
N ARG A 194 15.80 -2.53 24.76
CA ARG A 194 15.79 -1.59 23.62
C ARG A 194 15.34 -2.24 22.33
N ALA A 195 15.85 -3.44 22.03
CA ALA A 195 15.44 -4.19 20.85
C ALA A 195 13.94 -4.53 20.92
N GLY A 196 13.45 -5.03 22.06
CA GLY A 196 12.04 -5.35 22.26
C GLY A 196 11.12 -4.14 22.10
N LEU A 197 11.47 -3.00 22.72
CA LEU A 197 10.71 -1.75 22.60
C LEU A 197 10.71 -1.23 21.16
N GLN A 198 11.85 -1.28 20.48
CA GLN A 198 11.97 -0.81 19.10
C GLN A 198 11.20 -1.69 18.12
N LEU A 199 11.22 -3.01 18.30
CA LEU A 199 10.39 -3.95 17.52
C LEU A 199 8.90 -3.70 17.74
N ALA A 200 8.47 -3.51 18.99
CA ALA A 200 7.08 -3.18 19.31
C ALA A 200 6.67 -1.84 18.68
N SER A 201 7.54 -0.83 18.76
CA SER A 201 7.34 0.48 18.13
C SER A 201 7.18 0.38 16.62
N GLY A 202 8.05 -0.38 15.94
CA GLY A 202 7.95 -0.61 14.49
C GLY A 202 6.66 -1.34 14.10
N LEU A 203 6.27 -2.36 14.86
CA LEU A 203 5.03 -3.09 14.59
C LEU A 203 3.80 -2.18 14.68
N VAL A 204 3.74 -1.33 15.72
CA VAL A 204 2.59 -0.47 15.99
C VAL A 204 2.61 0.79 15.13
N LEU A 205 3.68 1.58 15.17
CA LEU A 205 3.73 2.90 14.54
C LEU A 205 4.05 2.83 13.04
N THR A 206 4.92 1.92 12.61
CA THR A 206 5.22 1.76 11.18
C THR A 206 4.31 0.72 10.53
N GLY A 207 4.00 -0.38 11.20
CA GLY A 207 3.17 -1.45 10.65
C GLY A 207 1.68 -1.10 10.67
N VAL A 208 1.11 -1.04 11.88
CA VAL A 208 -0.34 -0.84 12.07
C VAL A 208 -0.75 0.57 11.67
N LEU A 209 -0.13 1.60 12.23
CA LEU A 209 -0.53 2.99 11.97
C LEU A 209 -0.35 3.37 10.50
N ALA A 210 0.76 3.02 9.85
CA ALA A 210 0.90 3.29 8.42
C ALA A 210 -0.16 2.55 7.59
N LYS A 211 -0.53 1.33 7.96
CA LYS A 211 -1.59 0.60 7.25
C LYS A 211 -2.95 1.28 7.42
N LEU A 212 -3.28 1.73 8.63
CA LEU A 212 -4.51 2.49 8.89
C LEU A 212 -4.55 3.81 8.12
N VAL A 213 -3.43 4.54 8.07
CA VAL A 213 -3.31 5.76 7.27
C VAL A 213 -3.48 5.46 5.78
N ALA A 214 -2.86 4.39 5.27
CA ALA A 214 -3.01 3.97 3.87
C ALA A 214 -4.48 3.70 3.51
N GLU A 215 -5.20 2.98 4.37
CA GLU A 215 -6.62 2.69 4.18
C GLU A 215 -7.49 3.94 4.31
N ALA A 216 -7.18 4.83 5.25
CA ALA A 216 -7.88 6.10 5.39
C ALA A 216 -7.72 6.96 4.11
N LEU A 217 -6.50 7.07 3.58
CA LEU A 217 -6.23 7.78 2.33
C LEU A 217 -6.98 7.17 1.14
N LEU A 218 -7.07 5.85 1.04
CA LEU A 218 -7.90 5.20 0.02
C LEU A 218 -9.37 5.61 0.13
N ARG A 219 -9.94 5.63 1.34
CA ARG A 219 -11.36 5.99 1.56
C ARG A 219 -11.67 7.44 1.21
N THR A 220 -10.68 8.33 1.20
CA THR A 220 -10.87 9.73 0.79
C THR A 220 -10.95 9.93 -0.73
N GLY A 221 -10.56 8.94 -1.54
CA GLY A 221 -10.45 9.07 -2.99
C GLY A 221 -9.24 9.87 -3.47
N VAL A 222 -8.42 10.44 -2.57
CA VAL A 222 -7.21 11.19 -2.95
C VAL A 222 -6.20 10.32 -3.71
N LEU A 223 -6.31 8.99 -3.56
CA LEU A 223 -5.43 8.01 -4.18
C LEU A 223 -5.93 7.46 -5.53
N ASP A 224 -7.08 7.92 -6.03
CA ASP A 224 -7.73 7.38 -7.26
C ASP A 224 -6.83 7.53 -8.50
N ALA A 225 -6.08 8.63 -8.58
CA ALA A 225 -5.12 8.89 -9.64
C ALA A 225 -3.84 8.05 -9.54
N PHE A 226 -3.63 7.34 -8.43
CA PHE A 226 -2.40 6.61 -8.13
C PHE A 226 -2.57 5.09 -8.31
N ALA A 227 -1.45 4.37 -8.25
CA ALA A 227 -1.45 2.92 -8.43
C ALA A 227 -2.23 2.20 -7.32
N ALA A 228 -2.25 2.77 -6.11
CA ALA A 228 -3.04 2.28 -4.99
C ALA A 228 -4.55 2.33 -5.27
N GLY A 229 -5.11 3.49 -5.63
CA GLY A 229 -6.55 3.66 -5.87
C GLY A 229 -7.04 2.84 -7.07
N ARG A 230 -6.29 2.83 -8.17
CA ARG A 230 -6.63 1.99 -9.34
C ARG A 230 -6.72 0.51 -9.01
N ALA A 231 -5.87 0.01 -8.12
CA ALA A 231 -5.92 -1.40 -7.74
C ALA A 231 -7.07 -1.70 -6.78
N ALA A 232 -7.38 -0.81 -5.83
CA ALA A 232 -8.54 -0.97 -4.96
C ALA A 232 -9.84 -1.02 -5.79
N ALA A 233 -9.99 -0.13 -6.77
CA ALA A 233 -11.16 -0.12 -7.66
C ALA A 233 -11.31 -1.42 -8.49
N LEU A 234 -10.21 -2.11 -8.81
CA LEU A 234 -10.26 -3.41 -9.49
C LEU A 234 -10.72 -4.52 -8.55
N ASP A 235 -10.21 -4.53 -7.31
CA ASP A 235 -10.60 -5.50 -6.29
C ASP A 235 -12.11 -5.37 -5.95
N ASP A 236 -12.63 -4.13 -5.87
CA ASP A 236 -14.05 -3.86 -5.65
C ASP A 236 -14.92 -4.34 -6.82
N ALA A 237 -14.49 -4.07 -8.07
CA ALA A 237 -15.21 -4.50 -9.27
C ALA A 237 -15.27 -6.03 -9.39
N ASP A 238 -14.22 -6.74 -8.99
CA ASP A 238 -14.21 -8.21 -8.96
C ASP A 238 -15.11 -8.77 -7.85
N THR A 239 -15.15 -8.13 -6.68
CA THR A 239 -16.03 -8.53 -5.56
C THR A 239 -17.52 -8.42 -5.95
N HIS A 240 -17.91 -7.34 -6.62
CA HIS A 240 -19.28 -7.18 -7.11
C HIS A 240 -19.65 -8.16 -8.23
N ALA A 241 -18.70 -8.46 -9.13
CA ALA A 241 -18.94 -9.43 -10.19
C ALA A 241 -19.14 -10.87 -9.67
N ASP A 242 -18.43 -11.26 -8.62
CA ASP A 242 -18.58 -12.57 -7.98
C ASP A 242 -19.91 -12.67 -7.19
N ALA A 243 -20.36 -11.58 -6.57
CA ALA A 243 -21.66 -11.51 -5.89
C ALA A 243 -22.82 -11.68 -6.88
N ASP A 244 -22.84 -10.91 -7.98
CA ASP A 244 -23.87 -11.01 -9.03
C ASP A 244 -23.91 -12.41 -9.67
N GLY A 245 -22.73 -13.01 -9.90
CA GLY A 245 -22.62 -14.37 -10.43
C GLY A 245 -23.19 -15.45 -9.50
N THR A 246 -23.04 -15.25 -8.19
CA THR A 246 -23.56 -16.17 -7.17
C THR A 246 -25.08 -16.05 -7.03
N GLU A 247 -25.63 -14.84 -7.07
CA GLU A 247 -27.09 -14.61 -7.07
C GLU A 247 -27.77 -15.19 -8.32
N ALA A 248 -27.19 -14.98 -9.50
CA ALA A 248 -27.71 -15.54 -10.75
C ALA A 248 -27.68 -17.08 -10.78
N ALA A 249 -26.67 -17.70 -10.19
CA ALA A 249 -26.58 -19.16 -10.07
C ALA A 249 -27.61 -19.72 -9.07
N GLY A 250 -27.87 -19.02 -7.96
CA GLY A 250 -28.90 -19.38 -6.98
C GLY A 250 -30.31 -19.34 -7.58
N GLN A 251 -30.66 -18.26 -8.27
CA GLN A 251 -31.98 -18.09 -8.91
C GLN A 251 -32.21 -19.12 -10.03
N GLY A 252 -31.17 -19.46 -10.79
CA GLY A 252 -31.25 -20.48 -11.86
C GLY A 252 -31.44 -21.91 -11.32
N SER A 253 -30.97 -22.20 -10.10
CA SER A 253 -31.18 -23.49 -9.42
C SER A 253 -32.61 -23.61 -8.89
N GLU A 254 -33.15 -22.56 -8.26
CA GLU A 254 -34.53 -22.55 -7.76
C GLU A 254 -35.58 -22.63 -8.88
N ALA A 255 -35.29 -22.02 -10.03
CA ALA A 255 -36.16 -22.09 -11.20
C ALA A 255 -36.15 -23.46 -11.91
N ARG A 256 -35.14 -24.31 -11.67
CA ARG A 256 -35.09 -25.70 -12.20
C ARG A 256 -35.68 -26.74 -11.25
N SER A 257 -35.87 -26.40 -9.97
CA SER A 257 -36.48 -27.28 -8.96
C SER A 257 -38.01 -27.13 -8.85
N ARG A 258 -38.62 -26.24 -9.64
CA ARG A 258 -40.07 -26.06 -9.77
C ARG A 258 -40.54 -26.57 -11.13
#